data_AF-A0A5D0QQJ9-F1
#
_entry.id   AF-A0A5D0QQJ9-F1
#
_cell.length_a   1.000
_cell.length_b   1.000
_cell.length_c   1.000
_cell.angle_alpha   90.00
_cell.angle_beta   90.00
_cell.angle_gamma   90.00
#
_symmetry.space_group_name_H-M   'P 1'
#
loop_
_entity.id
_entity.type
_entity.pdbx_description
1 polymer ?
#
loop_
_entity_poly.entity_id
_entity_poly.type
_entity_poly.pdbx_seq_one_letter_code
_entity_poly.pdbx_strand_id
1 'polypeptide(L)'
;MLALAPGKGIAAHREPGGVLHTYVQLNKPREWADGIGLTDAGTARALVAEEFEGWAPELTALITDGETAPVVRLLHALPDGHRWQHVPGVTLLGDAAHLTVPSGDGANLAMYDGAELGKAAADASQLLPRYLGDGAPRSVVDMFTGAGADDVRTRR
;
A
#
# COMPACT_ATOMS: atom_id res chain seq x y z
N MET A 1 3.77 -5.52 -21.72
CA MET A 1 2.60 -5.33 -22.62
C MET A 1 1.41 -4.94 -21.77
N LEU A 2 0.55 -4.05 -22.28
CA LEU A 2 -0.72 -3.68 -21.66
C LEU A 2 -1.82 -3.72 -22.72
N ALA A 3 -2.96 -4.35 -22.41
CA ALA A 3 -4.20 -4.31 -23.18
C ALA A 3 -5.33 -3.96 -22.22
N LEU A 4 -5.87 -2.74 -22.32
CA LEU A 4 -6.79 -2.16 -21.33
C LEU A 4 -8.11 -1.77 -21.99
N ALA A 5 -9.20 -1.98 -21.26
CA ALA A 5 -10.54 -1.50 -21.58
C ALA A 5 -11.24 -1.01 -20.29
N PRO A 6 -12.36 -0.29 -20.39
CA PRO A 6 -13.11 0.12 -19.20
C PRO A 6 -13.46 -1.09 -18.32
N GLY A 7 -13.00 -1.05 -17.06
CA GLY A 7 -13.27 -2.08 -16.06
C GLY A 7 -12.53 -3.41 -16.22
N LYS A 8 -11.68 -3.59 -17.24
CA LYS A 8 -10.90 -4.82 -17.41
C LYS A 8 -9.59 -4.61 -18.18
N GLY A 9 -8.59 -5.44 -17.92
CA GLY A 9 -7.32 -5.36 -18.63
C GLY A 9 -6.43 -6.57 -18.42
N ILE A 10 -5.48 -6.73 -19.33
CA ILE A 10 -4.42 -7.73 -19.25
C ILE A 10 -3.08 -6.98 -19.32
N ALA A 11 -2.24 -7.21 -18.32
CA ALA A 11 -0.87 -6.76 -18.29
C ALA A 11 0.03 -7.98 -18.26
N ALA A 12 1.08 -8.00 -19.08
CA ALA A 12 2.05 -9.10 -19.05
C ALA A 12 3.47 -8.58 -19.22
N HIS A 13 4.40 -9.16 -18.47
CA HIS A 13 5.83 -8.93 -18.64
C HIS A 13 6.59 -10.23 -18.61
N ARG A 14 7.74 -10.23 -19.30
CA ARG A 14 8.65 -11.37 -19.31
C ARG A 14 9.65 -11.24 -18.18
N GLU A 15 9.77 -12.30 -17.39
CA GLU A 15 10.73 -12.44 -16.31
C GLU A 15 11.93 -13.29 -16.77
N PRO A 16 13.03 -13.32 -15.98
CA PRO A 16 14.11 -14.29 -16.20
C PRO A 16 13.61 -15.74 -16.27
N GLY A 17 14.37 -16.61 -16.93
CA GLY A 17 13.99 -18.03 -17.07
C GLY A 17 12.90 -18.29 -18.13
N GLY A 18 12.48 -17.28 -18.89
CA GLY A 18 11.45 -17.45 -19.92
C GLY A 18 10.02 -17.45 -19.38
N VAL A 19 9.84 -17.09 -18.11
CA VAL A 19 8.52 -16.96 -17.50
C VAL A 19 7.81 -15.72 -18.06
N LEU A 20 6.55 -15.89 -18.41
CA LEU A 20 5.64 -14.79 -18.71
C LEU A 20 4.69 -14.62 -17.53
N HIS A 21 4.77 -13.48 -16.86
CA HIS A 21 3.88 -13.16 -15.76
C HIS A 21 2.70 -12.34 -16.28
N THR A 22 1.49 -12.88 -16.14
CA THR A 22 0.25 -12.23 -16.55
C THR A 22 -0.54 -11.74 -15.34
N TYR A 23 -0.94 -10.48 -15.36
CA TYR A 23 -1.91 -9.89 -14.45
C TYR A 23 -3.21 -9.63 -15.21
N VAL A 24 -4.29 -10.22 -14.72
CA VAL A 24 -5.64 -9.97 -15.20
C VAL A 24 -6.33 -9.06 -14.20
N GLN A 25 -6.79 -7.91 -14.68
CA GLN A 25 -7.45 -6.88 -13.86
C GLN A 25 -8.92 -6.82 -14.24
N LEU A 26 -9.81 -6.94 -13.26
CA LEU A 26 -11.26 -6.96 -13.46
C LEU A 26 -11.94 -6.13 -12.37
N ASN A 27 -12.89 -5.28 -12.76
CA ASN A 27 -13.80 -4.62 -11.84
C ASN A 27 -15.04 -5.50 -11.65
N LYS A 28 -15.03 -6.28 -10.57
CA LYS A 28 -16.09 -7.25 -10.23
C LYS A 28 -16.42 -7.19 -8.74
N PRO A 29 -17.63 -7.60 -8.35
CA PRO A 29 -17.98 -7.76 -6.94
C PRO A 29 -17.05 -8.76 -6.23
N ARG A 30 -16.86 -8.59 -4.91
CA ARG A 30 -16.03 -9.49 -4.10
C ARG A 30 -16.51 -10.93 -4.21
N GLU A 31 -17.81 -11.16 -4.22
CA GLU A 31 -18.43 -12.49 -4.24
C GLU A 31 -18.06 -13.26 -5.52
N TRP A 32 -17.89 -12.55 -6.64
CA TRP A 32 -17.41 -13.14 -7.89
C TRP A 32 -15.95 -13.60 -7.74
N ALA A 33 -15.09 -12.75 -7.16
CA ALA A 33 -13.68 -13.04 -6.96
C ALA A 33 -13.47 -14.19 -5.96
N ASP A 34 -14.26 -14.23 -4.88
CA ASP A 34 -14.26 -15.32 -3.90
C ASP A 34 -14.66 -16.64 -4.57
N GLY A 35 -15.64 -16.61 -5.49
CA GLY A 35 -16.04 -17.77 -6.30
C GLY A 35 -14.90 -18.36 -7.13
N ILE A 36 -14.07 -17.52 -7.76
CA ILE A 36 -12.89 -17.98 -8.52
C ILE A 36 -11.91 -18.73 -7.61
N GLY A 37 -11.64 -18.22 -6.42
CA GLY A 37 -10.71 -18.82 -5.46
C GLY A 37 -11.12 -20.20 -4.93
N LEU A 38 -12.38 -20.62 -5.13
CA LEU A 38 -12.92 -21.91 -4.72
C LEU A 38 -12.90 -22.97 -5.83
N THR A 39 -12.53 -22.60 -7.06
CA THR A 39 -12.53 -23.51 -8.23
C THR A 39 -11.15 -24.09 -8.51
N ASP A 40 -11.09 -25.18 -9.28
CA ASP A 40 -9.82 -25.69 -9.79
C ASP A 40 -9.20 -24.74 -10.83
N ALA A 41 -7.90 -24.90 -11.08
CA ALA A 41 -7.14 -24.00 -11.95
C ALA A 41 -7.68 -23.92 -13.39
N GLY A 42 -8.25 -25.00 -13.93
CA GLY A 42 -8.81 -25.01 -15.28
C GLY A 42 -10.11 -24.21 -15.34
N THR A 43 -11.03 -24.50 -14.42
CA THR A 43 -12.31 -23.78 -14.29
C THR A 43 -12.09 -22.30 -14.00
N ALA A 44 -11.17 -21.96 -13.09
CA ALA A 44 -10.82 -20.57 -12.76
C ALA A 44 -10.37 -19.79 -14.00
N ARG A 45 -9.46 -20.37 -14.81
CA ARG A 45 -8.98 -19.73 -16.05
C ARG A 45 -10.09 -19.55 -17.08
N ALA A 46 -10.96 -20.54 -17.24
CA ALA A 46 -12.09 -20.46 -18.18
C ALA A 46 -13.06 -19.33 -17.78
N LEU A 47 -13.48 -19.28 -16.52
CA LEU A 47 -14.36 -18.22 -16.00
C LEU A 47 -13.75 -16.83 -16.13
N VAL A 48 -12.44 -16.69 -15.89
CA VAL A 48 -11.75 -15.42 -16.09
C VAL A 48 -11.67 -15.06 -17.58
N ALA A 49 -11.45 -16.03 -18.47
CA ALA A 49 -11.38 -15.80 -19.92
C ALA A 49 -12.73 -15.39 -20.53
N GLU A 50 -13.86 -15.86 -19.99
CA GLU A 50 -15.21 -15.43 -20.41
C GLU A 50 -15.41 -13.90 -20.28
N GLU A 51 -14.76 -13.26 -19.30
CA GLU A 51 -14.79 -11.80 -19.14
C GLU A 51 -14.13 -11.04 -20.31
N PHE A 52 -13.40 -11.73 -21.16
CA PHE A 52 -12.70 -11.20 -22.33
C PHE A 52 -13.30 -11.70 -23.65
N GLU A 53 -14.57 -12.10 -23.68
CA GLU A 53 -15.28 -12.42 -24.92
C GLU A 53 -15.09 -11.31 -25.97
N GLY A 54 -14.75 -11.70 -27.20
CA GLY A 54 -14.49 -10.80 -28.32
C GLY A 54 -13.07 -10.21 -28.37
N TRP A 55 -12.20 -10.52 -27.40
CA TRP A 55 -10.78 -10.15 -27.49
C TRP A 55 -10.01 -11.10 -28.42
N ALA A 56 -8.86 -10.64 -28.91
CA ALA A 56 -8.00 -11.44 -29.77
C ALA A 56 -7.55 -12.73 -29.06
N PRO A 57 -7.55 -13.90 -29.75
CA PRO A 57 -7.18 -15.19 -29.15
C PRO A 57 -5.81 -15.17 -28.47
N GLU A 58 -4.85 -14.42 -29.02
CA GLU A 58 -3.50 -14.28 -28.47
C GLU A 58 -3.49 -13.56 -27.11
N LEU A 59 -4.45 -12.67 -26.85
CA LEU A 59 -4.59 -12.02 -25.54
C LEU A 59 -5.24 -12.97 -24.54
N THR A 60 -6.29 -13.70 -24.94
CA THR A 60 -6.95 -14.67 -24.06
C THR A 60 -6.06 -15.88 -23.77
N ALA A 61 -5.13 -16.23 -24.67
CA ALA A 61 -4.13 -17.26 -24.44
C ALA A 61 -3.23 -16.97 -23.22
N LEU A 62 -3.00 -15.69 -22.90
CA LEU A 62 -2.29 -15.28 -21.67
C LEU A 62 -3.00 -15.71 -20.39
N ILE A 63 -4.29 -16.06 -20.48
CA ILE A 63 -5.13 -16.56 -19.40
C ILE A 63 -5.27 -18.08 -19.52
N THR A 64 -5.72 -18.57 -20.68
CA THR A 64 -6.08 -19.99 -20.86
C THR A 64 -4.87 -20.90 -20.79
N ASP A 65 -3.71 -20.46 -21.28
CA ASP A 65 -2.52 -21.30 -21.40
C ASP A 65 -1.60 -21.17 -20.16
N GLY A 66 -2.04 -20.42 -19.14
CA GLY A 66 -1.31 -20.26 -17.89
C GLY A 66 -1.07 -21.60 -17.17
N GLU A 67 0.17 -21.82 -16.73
CA GLU A 67 0.56 -23.10 -16.08
C GLU A 67 0.15 -23.20 -14.61
N THR A 68 -0.32 -22.10 -14.02
CA THR A 68 -0.69 -22.00 -12.60
C THR A 68 -2.14 -21.56 -12.42
N ALA A 69 -2.71 -21.86 -11.24
CA ALA A 69 -4.01 -21.33 -10.86
C ALA A 69 -3.93 -19.80 -10.71
N PRO A 70 -4.94 -19.04 -11.18
CA PRO A 70 -5.02 -17.61 -10.90
C PRO A 70 -5.00 -17.35 -9.39
N VAL A 71 -4.11 -16.46 -8.95
CA VAL A 71 -4.09 -16.00 -7.56
C VAL A 71 -4.95 -14.75 -7.46
N VAL A 72 -6.15 -14.90 -6.90
CA VAL A 72 -7.08 -13.77 -6.69
C VAL A 72 -6.51 -12.80 -5.66
N ARG A 73 -6.43 -11.53 -6.02
CA ARG A 73 -6.01 -10.44 -5.12
C ARG A 73 -7.00 -9.28 -5.22
N LEU A 74 -7.76 -9.06 -4.14
CA LEU A 74 -8.61 -7.89 -4.04
C LEU A 74 -7.73 -6.64 -3.88
N LEU A 75 -8.06 -5.59 -4.64
CA LEU A 75 -7.40 -4.30 -4.52
C LEU A 75 -8.16 -3.43 -3.53
N HIS A 76 -7.43 -2.90 -2.56
CA HIS A 76 -7.94 -2.02 -1.52
C HIS A 76 -7.23 -0.66 -1.61
N ALA A 77 -7.89 0.38 -1.11
CA ALA A 77 -7.33 1.71 -0.99
C ALA A 77 -7.87 2.37 0.29
N LEU A 78 -7.05 3.20 0.92
CA LEU A 78 -7.49 4.12 1.96
C LEU A 78 -8.26 5.30 1.32
N PRO A 79 -9.13 5.98 2.08
CA PRO A 79 -9.80 7.18 1.59
C PRO A 79 -8.80 8.28 1.20
N ASP A 80 -9.13 9.05 0.17
CA ASP A 80 -8.32 10.21 -0.23
C ASP A 80 -8.17 11.18 0.94
N GLY A 81 -6.94 11.64 1.17
CA GLY A 81 -6.62 12.55 2.27
C GLY A 81 -6.71 11.93 3.67
N HIS A 82 -6.70 10.60 3.79
CA HIS A 82 -6.66 9.90 5.08
C HIS A 82 -5.53 10.44 5.97
N ARG A 83 -5.88 10.77 7.21
CA ARG A 83 -4.99 11.30 8.25
C ARG A 83 -5.44 10.79 9.62
N TRP A 84 -4.50 10.78 10.56
CA TRP A 84 -4.76 10.37 11.94
C TRP A 84 -4.31 11.46 12.93
N GLN A 85 -4.83 11.40 14.15
CA GLN A 85 -4.32 12.21 15.25
C GLN A 85 -2.93 11.70 15.64
N HIS A 86 -1.97 12.61 15.77
CA HIS A 86 -0.61 12.26 16.17
C HIS A 86 -0.58 11.63 17.57
N VAL A 87 0.12 10.50 17.70
CA VAL A 87 0.40 9.82 18.97
C VAL A 87 1.91 9.79 19.18
N PRO A 88 2.45 10.31 20.29
CA PRO A 88 3.89 10.29 20.54
C PRO A 88 4.49 8.89 20.47
N GLY A 89 5.61 8.76 19.75
CA GLY A 89 6.37 7.51 19.64
C GLY A 89 5.81 6.48 18.66
N VAL A 90 4.69 6.76 17.97
CA VAL A 90 4.09 5.84 16.99
C VAL A 90 3.74 6.59 15.71
N THR A 91 4.07 6.00 14.56
CA THR A 91 3.65 6.50 13.25
C THR A 91 3.45 5.34 12.28
N LEU A 92 2.80 5.62 11.15
CA LEU A 92 2.57 4.69 10.04
C LEU A 92 3.38 5.14 8.81
N LEU A 93 3.74 4.20 7.94
CA LEU A 93 4.47 4.44 6.68
C LEU A 93 3.93 3.50 5.60
N GLY A 94 4.15 3.83 4.34
CA GLY A 94 3.77 2.98 3.21
C GLY A 94 2.28 2.66 3.19
N ASP A 95 1.92 1.44 2.81
CA ASP A 95 0.52 0.99 2.72
C ASP A 95 -0.26 1.17 4.03
N ALA A 96 0.39 1.11 5.19
CA ALA A 96 -0.29 1.36 6.46
C ALA A 96 -0.75 2.82 6.60
N ALA A 97 -0.06 3.77 5.97
CA ALA A 97 -0.37 5.20 6.00
C ALA A 97 -1.22 5.65 4.80
N HIS A 98 -0.97 5.07 3.61
CA HIS A 98 -1.53 5.59 2.36
C HIS A 98 -1.70 4.51 1.27
N LEU A 99 -2.14 3.29 1.62
CA LEU A 99 -2.48 2.26 0.64
C LEU A 99 -3.35 2.81 -0.51
N THR A 100 -2.86 2.66 -1.74
CA THR A 100 -3.56 3.04 -2.97
C THR A 100 -3.67 1.86 -3.93
N VAL A 101 -4.52 2.00 -4.95
CA VAL A 101 -4.54 1.04 -6.06
C VAL A 101 -3.17 1.01 -6.76
N PRO A 102 -2.63 -0.16 -7.14
CA PRO A 102 -1.30 -0.25 -7.72
C PRO A 102 -1.16 0.58 -9.01
N SER A 103 -0.42 1.69 -8.93
CA SER A 103 -0.06 2.55 -10.07
C SER A 103 1.43 2.44 -10.45
N GLY A 104 2.23 1.71 -9.65
CA GLY A 104 3.68 1.56 -9.82
C GLY A 104 4.52 2.28 -8.76
N ASP A 105 3.93 3.18 -7.97
CA ASP A 105 4.70 4.04 -7.06
C ASP A 105 4.66 3.63 -5.58
N GLY A 106 3.75 2.75 -5.17
CA GLY A 106 3.52 2.45 -3.74
C GLY A 106 4.77 2.02 -2.97
N ALA A 107 5.57 1.11 -3.54
CA ALA A 107 6.83 0.67 -2.93
C ALA A 107 7.86 1.81 -2.82
N ASN A 108 7.98 2.65 -3.85
CA ASN A 108 8.89 3.80 -3.84
C ASN A 108 8.48 4.82 -2.77
N LEU A 109 7.18 5.09 -2.63
CA LEU A 109 6.64 5.98 -1.61
C LEU A 109 6.87 5.44 -0.20
N ALA A 110 6.63 4.14 0.03
CA ALA A 110 6.92 3.52 1.32
C ALA A 110 8.41 3.61 1.70
N MET A 111 9.31 3.39 0.74
CA MET A 111 10.75 3.55 0.94
C MET A 111 11.12 5.01 1.23
N TYR A 112 10.49 5.95 0.52
CA TYR A 112 10.68 7.38 0.73
C TYR A 112 10.23 7.81 2.13
N ASP A 113 9.06 7.37 2.58
CA ASP A 113 8.59 7.63 3.95
C ASP A 113 9.58 7.11 4.99
N GLY A 114 10.10 5.90 4.80
CA GLY A 114 11.10 5.31 5.69
C GLY A 114 12.39 6.12 5.75
N ALA A 115 12.85 6.63 4.59
CA ALA A 115 14.02 7.49 4.53
C ALA A 115 13.80 8.83 5.23
N GLU A 116 12.65 9.48 5.02
CA GLU A 116 12.31 10.75 5.67
C GLU A 116 12.11 10.59 7.18
N LEU A 117 11.44 9.52 7.64
CA LEU A 117 11.32 9.21 9.06
C LEU A 117 12.71 8.96 9.68
N GLY A 118 13.57 8.20 9.00
CA GLY A 118 14.93 7.92 9.47
C GLY A 118 15.76 9.19 9.68
N LYS A 119 15.67 10.15 8.74
CA LYS A 119 16.32 11.46 8.88
C LYS A 119 15.76 12.24 10.07
N ALA A 120 14.43 12.34 10.17
CA ALA A 120 13.78 13.06 11.26
C ALA A 120 14.12 12.46 12.64
N ALA A 121 14.18 11.12 12.74
CA ALA A 121 14.59 10.43 13.96
C ALA A 121 16.07 10.69 14.32
N ALA A 122 16.96 10.69 13.32
CA ALA A 122 18.37 10.99 13.53
C ALA A 122 18.56 12.45 14.01
N ASP A 123 17.90 13.41 13.35
CA ASP A 123 17.94 14.82 13.74
C ASP A 123 17.40 15.02 15.15
N ALA A 124 16.24 14.42 15.47
CA ALA A 124 15.70 14.43 16.82
C ALA A 124 16.71 13.85 17.82
N SER A 125 17.34 12.71 17.53
CA SER A 125 18.32 12.10 18.44
C SER A 125 19.56 12.98 18.70
N GLN A 126 19.93 13.85 17.75
CA GLN A 126 21.03 14.82 17.92
C GLN A 126 20.60 16.07 18.70
N LEU A 127 19.34 16.48 18.57
CA LEU A 127 18.79 17.67 19.22
C LEU A 127 18.29 17.37 20.64
N LEU A 128 17.76 16.17 20.89
CA LEU A 128 17.19 15.76 22.18
C LEU A 128 18.20 15.91 23.33
N PRO A 129 19.47 15.49 23.25
CA PRO A 129 20.45 15.75 24.33
C PRO A 129 20.75 17.25 24.55
N ARG A 130 20.68 18.07 23.49
CA ARG A 130 20.94 19.52 23.59
C ARG A 130 19.78 20.29 24.21
N TYR A 131 18.56 19.82 23.99
CA TYR A 131 17.33 20.51 24.39
C TYR A 131 16.57 19.84 25.54
N LEU A 132 16.86 18.58 25.84
CA LEU A 132 16.24 17.77 26.91
C LEU A 132 17.25 16.97 27.75
N GLY A 133 18.56 17.06 27.48
CA GLY A 133 19.61 16.43 28.29
C GLY A 133 20.03 17.26 29.51
N ASP A 134 21.02 16.80 30.27
CA ASP A 134 21.55 17.53 31.42
C ASP A 134 22.05 18.92 31.00
N GLY A 135 21.37 19.97 31.48
CA GLY A 135 21.63 21.37 31.12
C GLY A 135 20.60 22.00 30.16
N ALA A 136 19.57 21.27 29.76
CA ALA A 136 18.46 21.77 28.94
C ALA A 136 17.69 22.94 29.58
N PRO A 137 17.26 23.96 28.81
CA PRO A 137 16.35 25.00 29.30
C PRO A 137 15.00 24.40 29.74
N ARG A 138 14.58 24.64 30.98
CA ARG A 138 13.32 24.12 31.55
C ARG A 138 12.09 24.39 30.67
N SER A 139 12.00 25.57 30.07
CA SER A 139 10.88 25.96 29.19
C SER A 139 10.74 25.07 27.95
N VAL A 140 11.84 24.47 27.48
CA VAL A 140 11.84 23.56 26.33
C VAL A 140 11.41 22.16 26.76
N VAL A 141 11.86 21.70 27.93
CA VAL A 141 11.44 20.41 28.50
C VAL A 141 9.93 20.37 28.77
N ASP A 142 9.38 21.45 29.33
CA ASP A 142 7.96 21.55 29.65
C ASP A 142 7.06 21.56 28.40
N MET A 143 7.55 22.12 27.29
CA MET A 143 6.84 22.16 26.00
C MET A 143 6.68 20.78 25.36
N PHE A 144 7.70 19.91 25.46
CA PHE A 144 7.70 18.59 24.81
C PHE A 144 7.10 17.47 25.68
N THR A 145 7.14 17.61 27.01
CA THR A 145 6.61 16.60 27.94
C THR A 145 5.17 16.89 28.39
N GLY A 146 4.66 18.09 28.10
CA GLY A 146 3.32 18.53 28.53
C GLY A 146 3.23 18.86 30.02
N ALA A 147 4.36 18.84 30.76
CA ALA A 147 4.39 19.01 32.21
C ALA A 147 4.00 20.42 32.70
N GLY A 148 3.96 21.42 31.82
CA GLY A 148 3.64 22.81 32.16
C GLY A 148 2.16 23.21 32.06
N ALA A 149 1.26 22.33 31.59
CA ALA A 149 -0.13 22.73 31.29
C ALA A 149 -1.07 22.71 32.51
N ASP A 150 -0.72 22.01 33.59
CA ASP A 150 -1.63 21.77 34.73
C ASP A 150 -1.50 22.77 35.89
N ASP A 151 -0.47 23.61 35.95
CA ASP A 151 -0.18 24.44 37.15
C ASP A 151 -0.73 25.89 37.09
N VAL A 152 -1.44 26.27 36.02
CA VAL A 152 -1.95 27.65 35.85
C VAL A 152 -3.42 27.81 36.27
N ARG A 153 -4.14 26.72 36.60
CA ARG A 153 -5.57 26.79 36.99
C ARG A 153 -5.85 27.00 38.48
N THR A 154 -4.83 27.20 39.32
CA THR A 154 -5.00 27.32 40.78
C THR A 154 -4.30 28.52 41.41
N ARG A 155 -4.39 29.72 40.81
CA ARG A 155 -4.26 30.97 41.59
C ARG A 155 -5.33 31.97 41.19
N ARG A 156 -6.24 32.21 42.13
CA ARG A 156 -7.24 33.29 42.15
C ARG A 156 -6.58 34.66 42.14
#